data_AF-M3HWM0-F1
#
_entry.id   AF-M3HWM0-F1
#
_cell.length_a   1.000
_cell.length_b   1.000
_cell.length_c   1.000
_cell.angle_alpha   90.00
_cell.angle_beta   90.00
_cell.angle_gamma   90.00
#
_symmetry.space_group_name_H-M   'P 1'
#
loop_
_entity.id
_entity.type
_entity.pdbx_description
1 polymer ?
#
loop_
_entity_poly.entity_id
_entity_poly.type
_entity_poly.pdbx_seq_one_letter_code
_entity_poly.pdbx_strand_id
1 'polypeptide(L)'
;MNTPETGGQMKEGADAWYGQDTRGNKGQGEPAGGGGAWGYRTEELYKQFLAKRKILWEYTIQVSLKEFKEVFGQSLEEIELNLDRLFDPEIDITRMYRMEGNRIDARKYISFLSGRGDSKVFDRTIIDKNEEKLKGVEVVFLVSKSRRIFNFEYAVAVISAMLSSAYILREHEVDFSIHAYSDRNNRKDRIDLIPIKRLEEEYDEAKEEEMFNYLRTDWQGDSVEEYQLLEKMESYFSPEAQTKIVVMISDFRGQRGKADVSDEINSRDNRKLHAEILKNQNRNYVFLGVGLGRRYIAEHLFQDSIQITSDNFYNMPNLIGTELGRLILTNHSMRN
;
A
#
# COMPACT_ATOMS: atom_id res chain seq x y z
N MET A 1 31.83 26.27 -46.66
CA MET A 1 33.08 26.61 -45.95
C MET A 1 33.17 28.13 -45.84
N ASN A 2 33.71 28.59 -44.69
CA ASN A 2 33.94 29.97 -44.19
C ASN A 2 32.88 30.54 -43.22
N THR A 3 33.31 30.56 -41.94
CA THR A 3 33.04 31.47 -40.79
C THR A 3 33.09 32.97 -41.15
N PRO A 4 32.86 33.96 -40.24
CA PRO A 4 32.48 33.96 -38.82
C PRO A 4 31.26 34.89 -38.53
N GLU A 5 30.95 35.10 -37.24
CA GLU A 5 30.02 36.09 -36.66
C GLU A 5 28.55 35.69 -36.50
N THR A 6 28.12 35.69 -35.22
CA THR A 6 26.75 35.62 -34.68
C THR A 6 25.92 34.33 -34.88
N GLY A 7 25.55 33.68 -33.77
CA GLY A 7 24.21 33.07 -33.65
C GLY A 7 24.04 31.55 -33.53
N GLY A 8 24.97 30.78 -32.97
CA GLY A 8 24.79 29.32 -32.76
C GLY A 8 24.40 28.92 -31.33
N GLN A 9 23.16 28.45 -31.10
CA GLN A 9 22.60 28.01 -29.81
C GLN A 9 22.91 26.55 -29.41
N MET A 10 24.11 26.03 -29.65
CA MET A 10 24.52 24.74 -29.07
C MET A 10 25.95 24.80 -28.58
N LYS A 11 26.14 24.69 -27.27
CA LYS A 11 27.40 24.26 -26.68
C LYS A 11 27.23 22.82 -26.24
N GLU A 12 27.71 21.88 -27.06
CA GLU A 12 27.99 20.52 -26.61
C GLU A 12 29.34 20.52 -25.90
N GLY A 13 29.40 19.95 -24.68
CA GLY A 13 30.62 19.82 -23.88
C GLY A 13 30.49 20.34 -22.45
N ALA A 14 31.48 20.01 -21.61
CA ALA A 14 31.50 20.25 -20.16
C ALA A 14 31.39 21.73 -19.70
N ASP A 15 31.39 22.67 -20.64
CA ASP A 15 31.34 24.13 -20.37
C ASP A 15 29.94 24.75 -20.53
N ALA A 16 28.90 23.94 -20.74
CA ALA A 16 27.51 24.44 -20.81
C ALA A 16 26.91 24.84 -19.44
N TRP A 17 27.64 24.64 -18.33
CA TRP A 17 27.11 24.84 -16.96
C TRP A 17 27.43 26.19 -16.30
N TYR A 18 28.17 27.08 -16.97
CA TYR A 18 28.37 28.43 -16.45
C TYR A 18 27.18 29.33 -16.83
N GLY A 19 26.10 29.21 -16.07
CA GLY A 19 25.00 30.16 -16.07
C GLY A 19 25.46 31.56 -15.63
N GLN A 20 24.85 32.56 -16.26
CA GLN A 20 25.18 33.98 -16.29
C GLN A 20 24.99 34.73 -14.94
N ASP A 21 24.92 34.03 -13.81
CA ASP A 21 24.64 34.59 -12.49
C ASP A 21 25.90 34.81 -11.62
N THR A 22 27.10 34.61 -12.16
CA THR A 22 28.35 34.99 -11.49
C THR A 22 28.64 36.48 -11.64
N ARG A 23 27.71 37.34 -11.20
CA ARG A 23 28.03 38.74 -10.86
C ARG A 23 28.41 38.82 -9.39
N GLY A 24 29.71 38.76 -9.11
CA GLY A 24 30.23 39.16 -7.80
C GLY A 24 31.59 38.58 -7.41
N ASN A 25 32.67 39.01 -8.06
CA ASN A 25 33.74 39.65 -7.30
C ASN A 25 34.54 40.58 -8.20
N LYS A 26 34.47 41.87 -7.88
CA LYS A 26 35.36 42.91 -8.41
C LYS A 26 36.78 42.47 -8.08
N GLY A 27 37.64 42.43 -9.10
CA GLY A 27 39.03 42.05 -8.93
C GLY A 27 39.69 42.87 -7.82
N GLN A 28 40.29 42.17 -6.85
CA GLN A 28 41.49 42.57 -6.15
C GLN A 28 42.17 41.32 -5.59
N GLY A 29 43.41 41.09 -6.00
CA GLY A 29 44.37 40.18 -5.36
C GLY A 29 44.83 39.01 -6.24
N GLU A 30 45.98 39.17 -6.87
CA GLU A 30 46.82 38.07 -7.38
C GLU A 30 47.77 37.55 -6.26
N PRO A 31 48.38 36.37 -6.39
CA PRO A 31 48.07 35.23 -5.55
C PRO A 31 49.20 34.87 -4.59
N ALA A 32 48.92 34.89 -3.29
CA ALA A 32 49.81 34.32 -2.28
C ALA A 32 48.98 33.67 -1.16
N GLY A 33 48.77 32.36 -1.28
CA GLY A 33 48.04 31.56 -0.31
C GLY A 33 46.54 31.44 -0.64
N GLY A 34 46.03 30.22 -0.71
CA GLY A 34 44.59 29.99 -0.90
C GLY A 34 44.19 28.78 -1.74
N GLY A 35 45.03 27.75 -1.87
CA GLY A 35 44.61 26.45 -2.39
C GLY A 35 43.80 25.69 -1.33
N GLY A 36 42.55 26.09 -1.08
CA GLY A 36 41.77 25.45 0.00
C GLY A 36 40.38 26.02 0.14
N ALA A 37 39.47 25.68 -0.79
CA ALA A 37 38.01 25.71 -0.57
C ALA A 37 37.22 25.21 -1.78
N TRP A 38 37.81 25.23 -2.99
CA TRP A 38 37.08 24.91 -4.22
C TRP A 38 37.16 23.42 -4.64
N GLY A 39 38.21 22.70 -4.22
CA GLY A 39 38.37 21.26 -4.52
C GLY A 39 37.47 20.33 -3.70
N TYR A 40 37.24 20.64 -2.42
CA TYR A 40 36.43 19.80 -1.53
C TYR A 40 34.93 19.83 -1.88
N ARG A 41 34.39 20.99 -2.26
CA ARG A 41 32.98 21.13 -2.65
C ARG A 41 32.67 20.42 -3.97
N THR A 42 33.60 20.45 -4.93
CA THR A 42 33.43 19.77 -6.23
C THR A 42 33.59 18.26 -6.10
N GLU A 43 34.49 17.78 -5.24
CA GLU A 43 34.64 16.34 -4.98
C GLU A 43 33.46 15.76 -4.16
N GLU A 44 32.92 16.51 -3.19
CA GLU A 44 31.68 16.14 -2.49
C GLU A 44 30.47 16.17 -3.41
N LEU A 45 30.34 17.20 -4.27
CA LEU A 45 29.28 17.26 -5.28
C LEU A 45 29.42 16.13 -6.31
N TYR A 46 30.63 15.78 -6.71
CA TYR A 46 30.91 14.67 -7.62
C TYR A 46 30.67 13.30 -6.94
N LYS A 47 31.03 13.14 -5.66
CA LYS A 47 30.70 11.96 -4.85
C LYS A 47 29.19 11.85 -4.63
N GLN A 48 28.48 12.95 -4.41
CA GLN A 48 27.02 12.99 -4.33
C GLN A 48 26.37 12.71 -5.70
N PHE A 49 26.97 13.17 -6.79
CA PHE A 49 26.55 12.88 -8.17
C PHE A 49 26.74 11.39 -8.52
N LEU A 50 27.90 10.82 -8.18
CA LEU A 50 28.18 9.39 -8.29
C LEU A 50 27.31 8.56 -7.34
N ALA A 51 27.00 9.04 -6.13
CA ALA A 51 26.09 8.36 -5.21
C ALA A 51 24.64 8.35 -5.74
N LYS A 52 24.23 9.39 -6.48
CA LYS A 52 22.93 9.43 -7.17
C LYS A 52 22.88 8.54 -8.41
N ARG A 53 24.03 8.19 -9.03
CA ARG A 53 24.12 7.41 -10.27
C ARG A 53 24.78 6.03 -10.12
N LYS A 54 25.23 5.65 -8.93
CA LYS A 54 25.67 4.28 -8.66
C LYS A 54 24.51 3.35 -8.99
N ILE A 55 24.81 2.29 -9.75
CA ILE A 55 23.91 1.14 -9.90
C ILE A 55 23.44 0.81 -8.49
N LEU A 56 22.13 0.91 -8.29
CA LEU A 56 21.51 0.70 -7.00
C LEU A 56 21.80 -0.76 -6.63
N TRP A 57 22.21 -1.00 -5.39
CA TRP A 57 22.49 -2.37 -4.95
C TRP A 57 21.15 -3.12 -4.90
N GLU A 58 21.11 -4.30 -5.51
CA GLU A 58 19.93 -5.16 -5.48
C GLU A 58 19.73 -5.69 -4.06
N TYR A 59 18.82 -5.06 -3.33
CA TYR A 59 18.40 -5.51 -2.01
C TYR A 59 17.42 -6.67 -2.17
N THR A 60 17.91 -7.88 -1.88
CA THR A 60 17.19 -9.13 -2.05
C THR A 60 17.25 -9.96 -0.78
N ILE A 61 16.10 -10.46 -0.33
CA ILE A 61 16.03 -11.47 0.72
C ILE A 61 16.36 -12.83 0.09
N GLN A 62 17.45 -13.45 0.57
CA GLN A 62 18.00 -14.72 0.05
C GLN A 62 17.33 -15.96 0.65
N VAL A 63 16.02 -15.91 0.89
CA VAL A 63 15.24 -16.99 1.50
C VAL A 63 14.21 -17.47 0.48
N SER A 64 14.04 -18.78 0.34
CA SER A 64 13.00 -19.38 -0.49
C SER A 64 11.62 -19.28 0.18
N LEU A 65 10.53 -19.43 -0.59
CA LEU A 65 9.18 -19.41 -0.01
C LEU A 65 9.01 -20.52 1.05
N LYS A 66 9.59 -21.69 0.77
CA LYS A 66 9.58 -22.82 1.70
C LYS A 66 10.25 -22.47 3.04
N GLU A 67 11.48 -21.97 3.01
CA GLU A 67 12.19 -21.56 4.23
C GLU A 67 11.46 -20.41 4.95
N PHE A 68 10.87 -19.48 4.20
CA PHE A 68 10.06 -18.41 4.78
C PHE A 68 8.84 -18.95 5.53
N LYS A 69 8.10 -19.89 4.93
CA LYS A 69 6.97 -20.56 5.59
C LYS A 69 7.42 -21.47 6.74
N GLU A 70 8.59 -22.09 6.67
CA GLU A 70 9.10 -22.87 7.81
C GLU A 70 9.38 -21.99 9.03
N VAL A 71 9.87 -20.76 8.82
CA VAL A 71 10.19 -19.81 9.91
C VAL A 71 8.96 -19.04 10.39
N PHE A 72 8.11 -18.59 9.46
CA PHE A 72 7.00 -17.67 9.76
C PHE A 72 5.61 -18.31 9.60
N GLY A 73 5.51 -19.55 9.11
CA GLY A 73 4.25 -20.19 8.75
C GLY A 73 3.27 -20.32 9.90
N GLN A 74 3.72 -20.73 11.09
CA GLN A 74 2.82 -20.78 12.26
C GLN A 74 2.22 -19.41 12.61
N SER A 75 3.04 -18.34 12.52
CA SER A 75 2.55 -16.97 12.71
C SER A 75 1.58 -16.58 11.60
N LEU A 76 1.87 -16.94 10.35
CA LEU A 76 0.99 -16.66 9.21
C LEU A 76 -0.34 -17.39 9.33
N GLU A 77 -0.35 -18.66 9.73
CA GLU A 77 -1.57 -19.44 9.95
C GLU A 77 -2.44 -18.86 11.08
N GLU A 78 -1.81 -18.41 12.19
CA GLU A 78 -2.55 -17.74 13.27
C GLU A 78 -3.14 -16.41 12.81
N ILE A 79 -2.38 -15.63 12.03
CA ILE A 79 -2.84 -14.40 11.39
C ILE A 79 -4.01 -14.69 10.44
N GLU A 80 -3.85 -15.68 9.57
CA GLU A 80 -4.87 -16.10 8.61
C GLU A 80 -6.15 -16.50 9.32
N LEU A 81 -6.08 -17.29 10.40
CA LEU A 81 -7.25 -17.68 11.18
C LEU A 81 -7.91 -16.51 11.92
N ASN A 82 -7.12 -15.56 12.41
CA ASN A 82 -7.66 -14.36 13.05
C ASN A 82 -8.36 -13.45 12.04
N LEU A 83 -7.81 -13.34 10.85
CA LEU A 83 -8.37 -12.54 9.79
C LEU A 83 -9.57 -13.23 9.13
N ASP A 84 -9.54 -14.54 8.90
CA ASP A 84 -10.67 -15.34 8.40
C ASP A 84 -11.93 -15.11 9.25
N ARG A 85 -11.79 -15.10 10.59
CA ARG A 85 -12.88 -14.74 11.51
C ARG A 85 -13.47 -13.34 11.33
N LEU A 86 -12.70 -12.39 10.80
CA LEU A 86 -13.17 -11.02 10.54
C LEU A 86 -13.96 -10.91 9.24
N PHE A 87 -13.76 -11.85 8.32
CA PHE A 87 -14.41 -11.92 7.02
C PHE A 87 -15.49 -13.01 6.94
N ASP A 88 -15.55 -13.90 7.94
CA ASP A 88 -16.60 -14.93 8.05
C ASP A 88 -17.98 -14.26 8.08
N PRO A 89 -18.90 -14.60 7.15
CA PRO A 89 -20.25 -14.09 7.18
C PRO A 89 -20.90 -14.39 8.53
N GLU A 90 -21.28 -13.35 9.27
CA GLU A 90 -22.16 -13.51 10.43
C GLU A 90 -23.33 -14.42 10.04
N ILE A 91 -23.46 -15.54 10.73
CA ILE A 91 -24.56 -16.47 10.54
C ILE A 91 -25.83 -15.75 11.01
N ASP A 92 -26.64 -15.29 10.07
CA ASP A 92 -27.96 -14.75 10.39
C ASP A 92 -28.90 -15.91 10.79
N ILE A 93 -28.94 -16.17 12.10
CA ILE A 93 -29.84 -17.17 12.68
C ILE A 93 -31.22 -16.54 12.84
N THR A 94 -32.04 -16.63 11.80
CA THR A 94 -33.44 -16.22 11.89
C THR A 94 -34.25 -17.34 12.54
N ARG A 95 -34.66 -17.13 13.80
CA ARG A 95 -35.58 -18.05 14.50
C ARG A 95 -37.02 -17.64 14.25
N MET A 96 -37.76 -18.46 13.51
CA MET A 96 -39.19 -18.28 13.32
C MET A 96 -39.97 -19.33 14.11
N TYR A 97 -40.94 -18.87 14.91
CA TYR A 97 -41.83 -19.75 15.64
C TYR A 97 -43.08 -20.08 14.82
N ARG A 98 -43.45 -21.36 14.73
CA ARG A 98 -44.60 -21.88 13.99
C ARG A 98 -45.53 -22.67 14.90
N MET A 99 -46.78 -22.83 14.46
CA MET A 99 -47.78 -23.68 15.12
C MET A 99 -47.49 -25.18 14.94
N GLU A 100 -46.70 -25.55 13.94
CA GLU A 100 -46.35 -26.94 13.61
C GLU A 100 -44.87 -27.04 13.20
N GLY A 101 -44.21 -28.15 13.56
CA GLY A 101 -42.82 -28.43 13.21
C GLY A 101 -42.20 -29.60 14.00
N ASN A 102 -40.91 -29.86 13.79
CA ASN A 102 -40.22 -31.01 14.39
C ASN A 102 -39.38 -30.67 15.63
N ARG A 103 -39.06 -29.39 15.86
CA ARG A 103 -38.25 -28.90 16.98
C ARG A 103 -39.08 -27.95 17.83
N ILE A 104 -39.17 -28.20 19.13
CA ILE A 104 -39.98 -27.44 20.08
C ILE A 104 -39.09 -26.55 20.95
N ASP A 105 -39.45 -25.28 21.11
CA ASP A 105 -38.84 -24.40 22.12
C ASP A 105 -39.49 -24.68 23.49
N ALA A 106 -38.73 -25.29 24.40
CA ALA A 106 -39.22 -25.72 25.69
C ALA A 106 -39.80 -24.58 26.54
N ARG A 107 -39.26 -23.35 26.45
CA ARG A 107 -39.76 -22.21 27.25
C ARG A 107 -41.12 -21.74 26.75
N LYS A 108 -41.28 -21.67 25.42
CA LYS A 108 -42.57 -21.34 24.81
C LYS A 108 -43.60 -22.46 25.01
N TYR A 109 -43.18 -23.72 24.91
CA TYR A 109 -44.05 -24.87 25.13
C TYR A 109 -44.58 -24.94 26.58
N ILE A 110 -43.73 -24.68 27.57
CA ILE A 110 -44.15 -24.59 28.98
C ILE A 110 -45.13 -23.41 29.18
N SER A 111 -44.87 -22.26 28.53
CA SER A 111 -45.76 -21.10 28.60
C SER A 111 -47.12 -21.38 27.95
N PHE A 112 -47.14 -22.08 26.82
CA PHE A 112 -48.34 -22.56 26.13
C PHE A 112 -49.15 -23.52 27.02
N LEU A 113 -48.51 -24.53 27.62
CA LEU A 113 -49.17 -25.46 28.57
C LEU A 113 -49.78 -24.76 29.79
N SER A 114 -49.17 -23.67 30.24
CA SER A 114 -49.68 -22.86 31.36
C SER A 114 -50.82 -21.90 30.99
N GLY A 115 -51.27 -21.90 29.72
CA GLY A 115 -52.34 -21.03 29.23
C GLY A 115 -51.95 -19.55 29.09
N ARG A 116 -50.66 -19.22 29.21
CA ARG A 116 -50.13 -17.84 29.19
C ARG A 116 -49.29 -17.53 27.94
N GLY A 117 -49.11 -18.48 27.04
CA GLY A 117 -48.23 -18.38 25.87
C GLY A 117 -48.96 -18.49 24.52
N ASP A 118 -48.31 -17.98 23.48
CA ASP A 118 -48.76 -18.11 22.08
C ASP A 118 -48.70 -19.57 21.58
N SER A 119 -49.59 -19.91 20.66
CA SER A 119 -49.71 -21.18 19.94
C SER A 119 -48.49 -21.57 19.09
N LYS A 120 -47.60 -20.62 18.81
CA LYS A 120 -46.36 -20.83 18.02
C LYS A 120 -45.22 -21.31 18.92
N VAL A 121 -45.12 -22.63 19.09
CA VAL A 121 -44.15 -23.29 20.00
C VAL A 121 -43.03 -24.04 19.26
N PHE A 122 -43.17 -24.24 17.95
CA PHE A 122 -42.18 -24.95 17.14
C PHE A 122 -41.16 -23.97 16.58
N ASP A 123 -39.88 -24.21 16.83
CA ASP A 123 -38.77 -23.39 16.32
C ASP A 123 -38.35 -23.92 14.96
N ARG A 124 -38.50 -23.07 13.93
CA ARG A 124 -37.80 -23.24 12.66
C ARG A 124 -36.65 -22.25 12.65
N THR A 125 -35.48 -22.76 12.99
CA THR A 125 -34.22 -22.04 12.78
C THR A 125 -33.87 -22.11 11.30
N ILE A 126 -33.85 -20.97 10.62
CA ILE A 126 -33.27 -20.85 9.28
C ILE A 126 -31.86 -20.30 9.48
N ILE A 127 -30.89 -20.99 8.90
CA ILE A 127 -29.48 -20.61 8.89
C ILE A 127 -29.21 -20.25 7.44
N ASP A 128 -29.28 -18.97 7.11
CA ASP A 128 -28.89 -18.49 5.79
C ASP A 128 -27.40 -18.18 5.84
N LYS A 129 -26.59 -19.02 5.19
CA LYS A 129 -25.20 -18.67 4.86
C LYS A 129 -25.26 -17.78 3.63
N ASN A 130 -24.97 -16.51 3.81
CA ASN A 130 -25.08 -15.52 2.74
C ASN A 130 -23.79 -15.54 1.90
N GLU A 131 -23.67 -16.53 1.01
CA GLU A 131 -22.49 -16.75 0.15
C GLU A 131 -22.22 -15.56 -0.80
N GLU A 132 -23.22 -14.71 -1.09
CA GLU A 132 -23.06 -13.55 -1.99
C GLU A 132 -22.69 -12.23 -1.27
N LYS A 133 -22.43 -12.24 0.05
CA LYS A 133 -22.28 -11.00 0.84
C LYS A 133 -21.09 -10.13 0.44
N LEU A 134 -20.06 -10.67 -0.20
CA LEU A 134 -18.84 -9.95 -0.57
C LEU A 134 -18.71 -9.70 -2.08
N LYS A 135 -19.73 -10.07 -2.86
CA LYS A 135 -19.73 -9.91 -4.31
C LYS A 135 -19.64 -8.43 -4.71
N GLY A 136 -18.71 -8.10 -5.59
CA GLY A 136 -18.48 -6.73 -6.04
C GLY A 136 -17.63 -5.88 -5.07
N VAL A 137 -17.04 -6.48 -4.04
CA VAL A 137 -15.93 -5.90 -3.29
C VAL A 137 -14.64 -6.17 -4.06
N GLU A 138 -13.88 -5.11 -4.34
CA GLU A 138 -12.56 -5.21 -4.95
C GLU A 138 -11.51 -4.47 -4.10
N VAL A 139 -10.34 -5.10 -3.93
CA VAL A 139 -9.22 -4.56 -3.14
C VAL A 139 -7.96 -4.42 -3.98
N VAL A 140 -7.39 -3.22 -4.04
CA VAL A 140 -6.16 -2.93 -4.77
C VAL A 140 -5.05 -2.57 -3.79
N PHE A 141 -3.98 -3.34 -3.76
CA PHE A 141 -2.77 -3.04 -3.00
C PHE A 141 -1.75 -2.31 -3.88
N LEU A 142 -1.34 -1.13 -3.43
CA LEU A 142 -0.23 -0.35 -4.00
C LEU A 142 0.95 -0.40 -3.03
N VAL A 143 1.98 -1.18 -3.37
CA VAL A 143 3.14 -1.45 -2.51
C VAL A 143 4.35 -0.66 -3.00
N SER A 144 4.87 0.24 -2.16
CA SER A 144 6.09 0.96 -2.47
C SER A 144 7.31 0.04 -2.35
N LYS A 145 8.07 -0.10 -3.45
CA LYS A 145 9.38 -0.79 -3.45
C LYS A 145 10.55 0.19 -3.41
N SER A 146 10.34 1.37 -2.82
CA SER A 146 11.39 2.37 -2.69
C SER A 146 12.45 1.97 -1.67
N ARG A 147 13.73 2.18 -2.00
CA ARG A 147 14.90 1.92 -1.12
C ARG A 147 14.82 2.55 0.26
N ARG A 148 14.07 3.65 0.40
CA ARG A 148 13.92 4.39 1.66
C ARG A 148 13.15 3.58 2.71
N ILE A 149 12.30 2.68 2.22
CA ILE A 149 11.48 1.76 3.02
C ILE A 149 12.25 0.46 3.28
N PHE A 150 13.33 0.19 2.53
CA PHE A 150 14.11 -1.03 2.69
C PHE A 150 14.80 -1.05 4.07
N ASN A 151 14.13 -1.69 5.00
CA ASN A 151 14.61 -2.29 6.23
C ASN A 151 14.15 -3.76 6.17
N PHE A 152 15.01 -4.69 6.57
CA PHE A 152 14.69 -6.12 6.54
C PHE A 152 13.35 -6.41 7.23
N GLU A 153 13.09 -5.77 8.38
CA GLU A 153 11.85 -5.91 9.15
C GLU A 153 10.61 -5.49 8.36
N TYR A 154 10.65 -4.33 7.68
CA TYR A 154 9.52 -3.85 6.89
C TYR A 154 9.33 -4.66 5.61
N ALA A 155 10.40 -5.13 4.99
CA ALA A 155 10.30 -6.01 3.82
C ALA A 155 9.64 -7.35 4.19
N VAL A 156 10.04 -7.95 5.31
CA VAL A 156 9.39 -9.16 5.85
C VAL A 156 7.92 -8.88 6.20
N ALA A 157 7.64 -7.78 6.90
CA ALA A 157 6.27 -7.42 7.27
C ALA A 157 5.35 -7.23 6.05
N VAL A 158 5.85 -6.57 5.00
CA VAL A 158 5.12 -6.40 3.74
C VAL A 158 4.88 -7.75 3.06
N ILE A 159 5.89 -8.61 2.98
CA ILE A 159 5.73 -9.96 2.39
C ILE A 159 4.68 -10.77 3.16
N SER A 160 4.79 -10.83 4.49
CA SER A 160 3.80 -11.51 5.35
C SER A 160 2.40 -10.93 5.16
N ALA A 161 2.27 -9.60 5.12
CA ALA A 161 0.97 -8.96 4.96
C ALA A 161 0.34 -9.25 3.59
N MET A 162 1.14 -9.26 2.52
CA MET A 162 0.63 -9.56 1.18
C MET A 162 0.25 -11.04 1.04
N LEU A 163 1.05 -11.97 1.58
CA LEU A 163 0.73 -13.41 1.54
C LEU A 163 -0.56 -13.70 2.32
N SER A 164 -0.65 -13.27 3.58
CA SER A 164 -1.84 -13.50 4.39
C SER A 164 -3.07 -12.84 3.76
N SER A 165 -2.98 -11.57 3.36
CA SER A 165 -4.12 -10.88 2.73
C SER A 165 -4.58 -11.56 1.45
N ALA A 166 -3.65 -12.02 0.60
CA ALA A 166 -3.99 -12.73 -0.63
C ALA A 166 -4.70 -14.05 -0.34
N TYR A 167 -4.23 -14.82 0.65
CA TYR A 167 -4.87 -16.06 1.07
C TYR A 167 -6.32 -15.81 1.53
N ILE A 168 -6.52 -14.88 2.46
CA ILE A 168 -7.84 -14.59 3.04
C ILE A 168 -8.80 -14.05 1.99
N LEU A 169 -8.37 -13.07 1.19
CA LEU A 169 -9.23 -12.51 0.15
C LEU A 169 -9.64 -13.57 -0.88
N ARG A 170 -8.73 -14.51 -1.19
CA ARG A 170 -9.04 -15.66 -2.05
C ARG A 170 -10.04 -16.63 -1.39
N GLU A 171 -9.87 -16.99 -0.12
CA GLU A 171 -10.82 -17.88 0.59
C GLU A 171 -12.23 -17.29 0.66
N HIS A 172 -12.35 -15.95 0.75
CA HIS A 172 -13.63 -15.26 0.78
C HIS A 172 -14.14 -14.79 -0.59
N GLU A 173 -13.55 -15.25 -1.70
CA GLU A 173 -13.92 -14.89 -3.07
C GLU A 173 -13.97 -13.36 -3.32
N VAL A 174 -13.09 -12.60 -2.66
CA VAL A 174 -12.93 -11.16 -2.86
C VAL A 174 -11.90 -10.91 -3.94
N ASP A 175 -12.30 -10.20 -4.99
CA ASP A 175 -11.40 -9.84 -6.08
C ASP A 175 -10.33 -8.85 -5.59
N PHE A 176 -9.06 -9.13 -5.89
CA PHE A 176 -7.96 -8.26 -5.48
C PHE A 176 -6.85 -8.16 -6.52
N SER A 177 -6.05 -7.09 -6.45
CA SER A 177 -4.82 -6.96 -7.23
C SER A 177 -3.71 -6.35 -6.40
N ILE A 178 -2.46 -6.68 -6.74
CA ILE A 178 -1.27 -6.20 -6.05
C ILE A 178 -0.33 -5.60 -7.08
N HIS A 179 0.02 -4.34 -6.88
CA HIS A 179 0.93 -3.59 -7.74
C HIS A 179 2.09 -3.04 -6.92
N ALA A 180 3.31 -3.31 -7.36
CA ALA A 180 4.47 -2.62 -6.85
C ALA A 180 4.73 -1.32 -7.61
N TYR A 181 5.14 -0.27 -6.92
CA TYR A 181 5.55 0.97 -7.55
C TYR A 181 6.86 1.50 -6.99
N SER A 182 7.66 2.12 -7.87
CA SER A 182 8.86 2.89 -7.52
C SER A 182 9.39 3.61 -8.77
N ASP A 183 10.49 4.37 -8.65
CA ASP A 183 11.30 4.81 -9.80
C ASP A 183 12.55 3.93 -9.88
N ARG A 184 12.49 2.81 -10.62
CA ARG A 184 13.59 1.81 -10.68
C ARG A 184 14.81 2.36 -11.38
N ASN A 185 14.60 3.20 -12.39
CA ASN A 185 15.68 3.78 -13.19
C ASN A 185 16.26 5.07 -12.58
N ASN A 186 15.68 5.55 -11.48
CA ASN A 186 16.04 6.80 -10.79
C ASN A 186 16.11 8.00 -11.75
N ARG A 187 15.15 8.06 -12.68
CA ARG A 187 15.09 9.11 -13.72
C ARG A 187 14.17 10.26 -13.31
N LYS A 188 13.35 10.08 -12.28
CA LYS A 188 12.41 11.06 -11.71
C LYS A 188 11.37 11.59 -12.70
N ASP A 189 11.20 10.90 -13.82
CA ASP A 189 10.32 11.26 -14.93
C ASP A 189 9.12 10.31 -15.08
N ARG A 190 9.19 9.11 -14.48
CA ARG A 190 8.13 8.10 -14.57
C ARG A 190 8.04 7.25 -13.32
N ILE A 191 6.83 6.79 -13.01
CA ILE A 191 6.57 5.75 -12.02
C ILE A 191 6.55 4.40 -12.75
N ASP A 192 7.43 3.50 -12.33
CA ASP A 192 7.38 2.10 -12.73
C ASP A 192 6.33 1.41 -11.86
N LEU A 193 5.18 1.11 -12.46
CA LEU A 193 4.08 0.37 -11.85
C LEU A 193 4.07 -1.05 -12.42
N ILE A 194 4.31 -2.03 -11.56
CA ILE A 194 4.45 -3.43 -11.95
C ILE A 194 3.35 -4.25 -11.29
N PRO A 195 2.42 -4.84 -12.06
CA PRO A 195 1.43 -5.75 -11.52
C PRO A 195 2.13 -7.04 -11.07
N ILE A 196 1.92 -7.41 -9.81
CA ILE A 196 2.37 -8.69 -9.24
C ILE A 196 1.25 -9.72 -9.36
N LYS A 197 0.01 -9.29 -9.08
CA LYS A 197 -1.22 -10.07 -9.29
C LYS A 197 -2.28 -9.14 -9.85
N ARG A 198 -2.84 -9.46 -11.02
CA ARG A 198 -3.95 -8.69 -11.63
C ARG A 198 -5.30 -9.19 -11.14
N LEU A 199 -6.35 -8.37 -11.27
CA LEU A 199 -7.70 -8.77 -10.85
C LEU A 199 -8.13 -10.08 -11.52
N GLU A 200 -7.88 -10.22 -12.83
CA GLU A 200 -8.31 -11.37 -13.62
C GLU A 200 -7.47 -12.64 -13.40
N GLU A 201 -6.34 -12.53 -12.70
CA GLU A 201 -5.47 -13.66 -12.39
C GLU A 201 -5.97 -14.39 -11.14
N GLU A 202 -6.10 -15.71 -11.23
CA GLU A 202 -6.35 -16.55 -10.06
C GLU A 202 -5.14 -16.55 -9.12
N TYR A 203 -5.40 -16.68 -7.82
CA TYR A 203 -4.37 -16.85 -6.80
C TYR A 203 -4.26 -18.34 -6.44
N ASP A 204 -3.22 -18.98 -6.99
CA ASP A 204 -2.84 -20.37 -6.75
C ASP A 204 -1.41 -20.46 -6.17
N GLU A 205 -0.93 -21.69 -5.90
CA GLU A 205 0.42 -21.91 -5.36
C GLU A 205 1.53 -21.33 -6.26
N ALA A 206 1.34 -21.37 -7.58
CA ALA A 206 2.31 -20.83 -8.54
C ALA A 206 2.35 -19.30 -8.51
N LYS A 207 1.19 -18.65 -8.43
CA LYS A 207 1.06 -17.19 -8.30
C LYS A 207 1.59 -16.72 -6.94
N GLU A 208 1.39 -17.50 -5.88
CA GLU A 208 1.97 -17.22 -4.57
C GLU A 208 3.51 -17.23 -4.63
N GLU A 209 4.10 -18.24 -5.27
CA GLU A 209 5.56 -18.32 -5.46
C GLU A 209 6.09 -17.17 -6.33
N GLU A 210 5.40 -16.83 -7.41
CA GLU A 210 5.72 -15.66 -8.25
C GLU A 210 5.69 -14.36 -7.42
N MET A 211 4.61 -14.16 -6.66
CA MET A 211 4.44 -13.01 -5.79
C MET A 211 5.55 -12.91 -4.74
N PHE A 212 5.86 -14.01 -4.07
CA PHE A 212 6.94 -14.06 -3.08
C PHE A 212 8.30 -13.72 -3.72
N ASN A 213 8.62 -14.33 -4.86
CA ASN A 213 9.87 -14.07 -5.57
C ASN A 213 10.01 -12.61 -6.02
N TYR A 214 8.91 -12.00 -6.43
CA TYR A 214 8.91 -10.59 -6.78
C TYR A 214 9.03 -9.68 -5.56
N LEU A 215 8.28 -9.97 -4.49
CA LEU A 215 8.30 -9.16 -3.28
C LEU A 215 9.63 -9.24 -2.55
N ARG A 216 10.35 -10.36 -2.61
CA ARG A 216 11.64 -10.54 -1.92
C ARG A 216 12.85 -9.89 -2.61
N THR A 217 12.75 -9.53 -3.89
CA THR A 217 13.84 -9.00 -4.71
C THR A 217 13.66 -7.50 -5.02
N ASP A 218 14.66 -6.85 -5.61
CA ASP A 218 14.48 -5.55 -6.28
C ASP A 218 13.97 -4.36 -5.42
N TRP A 219 14.34 -4.29 -4.13
CA TRP A 219 14.01 -3.15 -3.25
C TRP A 219 14.91 -1.92 -3.45
N GLN A 220 15.09 -1.52 -4.70
CA GLN A 220 16.12 -0.56 -5.08
C GLN A 220 15.60 0.76 -5.66
N GLY A 221 14.31 0.86 -6.01
CA GLY A 221 13.76 2.05 -6.67
C GLY A 221 13.82 3.32 -5.80
N ASP A 222 13.85 4.49 -6.43
CA ASP A 222 13.72 5.76 -5.71
C ASP A 222 12.24 6.03 -5.33
N SER A 223 12.03 6.98 -4.42
CA SER A 223 10.69 7.45 -4.05
C SER A 223 10.03 8.20 -5.20
N VAL A 224 8.71 8.07 -5.33
CA VAL A 224 7.89 8.70 -6.36
C VAL A 224 6.95 9.74 -5.76
N GLU A 225 6.27 10.48 -6.62
CA GLU A 225 5.16 11.33 -6.22
C GLU A 225 3.86 10.51 -6.21
N GLU A 226 3.44 9.97 -5.06
CA GLU A 226 2.37 8.96 -5.00
C GLU A 226 1.00 9.46 -5.51
N TYR A 227 0.75 10.77 -5.56
CA TYR A 227 -0.49 11.31 -6.11
C TYR A 227 -0.71 10.92 -7.58
N GLN A 228 0.37 10.69 -8.34
CA GLN A 228 0.30 10.30 -9.74
C GLN A 228 -0.28 8.88 -9.91
N LEU A 229 -0.15 8.02 -8.89
CA LEU A 229 -0.79 6.70 -8.88
C LEU A 229 -2.32 6.81 -8.89
N LEU A 230 -2.86 7.90 -8.34
CA LEU A 230 -4.28 8.13 -8.18
C LEU A 230 -4.92 8.88 -9.36
N GLU A 231 -4.14 9.29 -10.36
CA GLU A 231 -4.67 9.98 -11.55
C GLU A 231 -5.53 9.05 -12.42
N LYS A 232 -5.28 7.73 -12.36
CA LYS A 232 -5.97 6.70 -13.16
C LYS A 232 -6.59 5.61 -12.28
N MET A 233 -7.28 6.01 -11.22
CA MET A 233 -7.93 5.07 -10.29
C MET A 233 -8.85 4.05 -10.97
N GLU A 234 -9.55 4.48 -12.02
CA GLU A 234 -10.50 3.64 -12.77
C GLU A 234 -9.85 2.42 -13.41
N SER A 235 -8.55 2.46 -13.75
CA SER A 235 -7.89 1.32 -14.39
C SER A 235 -7.54 0.17 -13.45
N TYR A 236 -7.65 0.37 -12.13
CA TYR A 236 -7.34 -0.68 -11.16
C TYR A 236 -8.53 -1.57 -10.79
N PHE A 237 -9.74 -1.20 -11.21
CA PHE A 237 -10.98 -1.85 -10.78
C PHE A 237 -11.80 -2.28 -12.00
N SER A 238 -12.60 -3.33 -11.83
CA SER A 238 -13.56 -3.71 -12.85
C SER A 238 -14.72 -2.69 -12.92
N PRO A 239 -15.45 -2.65 -14.06
CA PRO A 239 -16.67 -1.86 -14.16
C PRO A 239 -17.78 -2.30 -13.19
N GLU A 240 -17.75 -3.55 -12.73
CA GLU A 240 -18.79 -4.15 -11.87
C GLU A 240 -18.55 -3.92 -10.38
N ALA A 241 -17.36 -3.42 -10.02
CA ALA A 241 -16.97 -3.15 -8.64
C ALA A 241 -17.90 -2.14 -7.95
N GLN A 242 -18.59 -2.60 -6.90
CA GLN A 242 -19.47 -1.77 -6.08
C GLN A 242 -18.71 -1.10 -4.93
N THR A 243 -17.76 -1.81 -4.33
CA THR A 243 -16.92 -1.33 -3.23
C THR A 243 -15.47 -1.40 -3.63
N LYS A 244 -14.81 -0.25 -3.75
CA LYS A 244 -13.46 -0.10 -4.32
C LYS A 244 -12.50 0.33 -3.23
N ILE A 245 -11.72 -0.59 -2.70
CA ILE A 245 -10.78 -0.33 -1.60
C ILE A 245 -9.36 -0.26 -2.15
N VAL A 246 -8.63 0.78 -1.76
CA VAL A 246 -7.24 1.02 -2.16
C VAL A 246 -6.37 1.01 -0.92
N VAL A 247 -5.45 0.07 -0.82
CA VAL A 247 -4.48 -0.03 0.26
C VAL A 247 -3.14 0.48 -0.24
N MET A 248 -2.67 1.62 0.27
CA MET A 248 -1.37 2.18 -0.08
C MET A 248 -0.36 1.89 1.02
N ILE A 249 0.74 1.21 0.69
CA ILE A 249 1.80 0.87 1.64
C ILE A 249 3.07 1.64 1.27
N SER A 250 3.43 2.64 2.09
CA SER A 250 4.58 3.54 1.84
C SER A 250 5.06 4.20 3.14
N ASP A 251 6.21 4.86 3.10
CA ASP A 251 6.60 5.81 4.16
C ASP A 251 6.00 7.23 3.96
N PHE A 252 5.37 7.50 2.81
CA PHE A 252 4.69 8.75 2.45
C PHE A 252 5.55 10.02 2.60
N ARG A 253 6.86 9.88 2.49
CA ARG A 253 7.81 11.00 2.60
C ARG A 253 7.95 11.80 1.30
N GLY A 254 7.20 11.44 0.26
CA GLY A 254 7.28 12.00 -1.09
C GLY A 254 8.65 11.77 -1.74
N GLN A 255 8.90 12.47 -2.85
CA GLN A 255 10.10 12.25 -3.66
C GLN A 255 11.39 12.64 -2.92
N ARG A 256 11.32 13.66 -2.06
CA ARG A 256 12.48 14.18 -1.29
C ARG A 256 12.16 14.25 0.19
N GLY A 257 12.83 13.41 0.98
CA GLY A 257 12.73 13.47 2.44
C GLY A 257 13.14 14.84 3.00
N LYS A 258 12.47 15.27 4.07
CA LYS A 258 12.76 16.53 4.77
C LYS A 258 13.30 16.25 6.16
N ALA A 259 13.90 17.27 6.78
CA ALA A 259 14.37 17.17 8.16
C ALA A 259 13.19 16.99 9.11
N ASP A 260 12.23 17.92 9.04
CA ASP A 260 11.06 17.97 9.90
C ASP A 260 9.83 17.30 9.28
N VAL A 261 9.03 16.63 10.12
CA VAL A 261 7.80 15.94 9.69
C VAL A 261 6.76 16.93 9.18
N SER A 262 6.67 18.12 9.79
CA SER A 262 5.77 19.20 9.35
C SER A 262 6.04 19.62 7.90
N ASP A 263 7.31 19.60 7.47
CA ASP A 263 7.69 19.96 6.11
C ASP A 263 7.35 18.84 5.11
N GLU A 264 7.33 17.58 5.56
CA GLU A 264 6.86 16.45 4.74
C GLU A 264 5.34 16.52 4.56
N ILE A 265 4.58 16.72 5.64
CA ILE A 265 3.11 16.86 5.59
C ILE A 265 2.70 18.03 4.69
N ASN A 266 3.35 19.19 4.85
CA ASN A 266 3.03 20.40 4.09
C ASN A 266 3.71 20.45 2.71
N SER A 267 4.44 19.41 2.33
CA SER A 267 5.09 19.32 1.02
C SER A 267 4.05 19.41 -0.10
N ARG A 268 4.51 19.86 -1.28
CA ARG A 268 3.64 19.93 -2.46
C ARG A 268 3.08 18.54 -2.82
N ASP A 269 3.92 17.51 -2.72
CA ASP A 269 3.60 16.14 -3.09
C ASP A 269 2.49 15.60 -2.19
N ASN A 270 2.64 15.75 -0.87
CA ASN A 270 1.66 15.27 0.11
C ASN A 270 0.35 16.07 0.09
N ARG A 271 0.39 17.38 -0.14
CA ARG A 271 -0.83 18.18 -0.36
C ARG A 271 -1.59 17.75 -1.61
N LYS A 272 -0.89 17.42 -2.70
CA LYS A 272 -1.52 16.89 -3.91
C LYS A 272 -2.09 15.48 -3.67
N LEU A 273 -1.34 14.62 -2.98
CA LEU A 273 -1.80 13.27 -2.64
C LEU A 273 -3.09 13.33 -1.82
N HIS A 274 -3.11 14.12 -0.75
CA HIS A 274 -4.32 14.33 0.04
C HIS A 274 -5.48 14.88 -0.81
N ALA A 275 -5.23 15.82 -1.72
CA ALA A 275 -6.28 16.35 -2.60
C ALA A 275 -6.85 15.29 -3.56
N GLU A 276 -5.99 14.42 -4.13
CA GLU A 276 -6.44 13.32 -4.99
C GLU A 276 -7.17 12.23 -4.19
N ILE A 277 -6.77 11.95 -2.95
CA ILE A 277 -7.50 11.04 -2.05
C ILE A 277 -8.92 11.56 -1.84
N LEU A 278 -9.08 12.82 -1.40
CA LEU A 278 -10.40 13.43 -1.17
C LEU A 278 -11.27 13.44 -2.44
N LYS A 279 -10.67 13.75 -3.59
CA LYS A 279 -11.36 13.76 -4.87
C LYS A 279 -11.88 12.37 -5.25
N ASN A 280 -11.10 11.31 -5.01
CA ASN A 280 -11.51 9.93 -5.29
C ASN A 280 -12.46 9.38 -4.22
N GLN A 281 -12.37 9.81 -2.96
CA GLN A 281 -13.38 9.48 -1.94
C GLN A 281 -14.78 9.95 -2.34
N ASN A 282 -14.89 11.14 -2.93
CA ASN A 282 -16.16 11.63 -3.50
C ASN A 282 -16.68 10.79 -4.69
N ARG A 283 -15.82 9.95 -5.29
CA ARG A 283 -16.16 9.00 -6.35
C ARG A 283 -16.35 7.57 -5.80
N ASN A 284 -16.58 7.44 -4.49
CA ASN A 284 -16.82 6.18 -3.79
C ASN A 284 -15.61 5.22 -3.71
N TYR A 285 -14.38 5.72 -3.83
CA TYR A 285 -13.18 4.96 -3.49
C TYR A 285 -12.86 5.08 -2.00
N VAL A 286 -12.52 3.96 -1.38
CA VAL A 286 -12.12 3.87 0.03
C VAL A 286 -10.60 3.72 0.08
N PHE A 287 -9.92 4.48 0.92
CA PHE A 287 -8.46 4.48 0.99
C PHE A 287 -7.98 4.08 2.38
N LEU A 288 -7.07 3.11 2.43
CA LEU A 288 -6.31 2.75 3.62
C LEU A 288 -4.84 3.09 3.42
N GLY A 289 -4.34 4.06 4.20
CA GLY A 289 -2.93 4.43 4.21
C GLY A 289 -2.13 3.64 5.24
N VAL A 290 -1.24 2.73 4.79
CA VAL A 290 -0.34 1.98 5.66
C VAL A 290 1.04 2.65 5.67
N GLY A 291 1.29 3.47 6.69
CA GLY A 291 2.51 4.22 6.87
C GLY A 291 3.62 3.36 7.46
N LEU A 292 4.78 3.29 6.80
CA LEU A 292 5.96 2.60 7.27
C LEU A 292 6.96 3.59 7.92
N GLY A 293 7.52 3.22 9.07
CA GLY A 293 8.52 4.03 9.77
C GLY A 293 7.96 4.83 10.95
N ARG A 294 8.72 5.82 11.43
CA ARG A 294 8.42 6.54 12.69
C ARG A 294 7.83 7.94 12.52
N ARG A 295 7.53 8.35 11.28
CA ARG A 295 7.17 9.74 10.97
C ARG A 295 5.66 10.01 10.91
N TYR A 296 4.82 8.99 11.11
CA TYR A 296 3.36 9.12 11.25
C TYR A 296 2.74 10.04 10.19
N ILE A 297 3.14 9.88 8.92
CA ILE A 297 2.67 10.77 7.86
C ILE A 297 1.29 10.32 7.35
N ALA A 298 1.02 9.01 7.36
CA ALA A 298 -0.21 8.43 6.84
C ALA A 298 -1.47 8.99 7.51
N GLU A 299 -1.46 9.17 8.84
CA GLU A 299 -2.61 9.70 9.60
C GLU A 299 -3.01 11.13 9.22
N HIS A 300 -2.11 11.87 8.58
CA HIS A 300 -2.37 13.24 8.11
C HIS A 300 -2.86 13.29 6.66
N LEU A 301 -2.78 12.18 5.93
CA LEU A 301 -3.11 12.11 4.50
C LEU A 301 -4.36 11.28 4.22
N PHE A 302 -4.62 10.29 5.06
CA PHE A 302 -5.70 9.32 4.89
C PHE A 302 -6.68 9.41 6.06
N GLN A 303 -7.97 9.24 5.78
CA GLN A 303 -8.99 9.12 6.82
C GLN A 303 -8.81 7.82 7.60
N ASP A 304 -8.56 6.72 6.90
CA ASP A 304 -8.29 5.42 7.47
C ASP A 304 -6.79 5.12 7.27
N SER A 305 -6.06 4.92 8.36
CA SER A 305 -4.61 4.72 8.32
C SER A 305 -4.10 3.81 9.41
N ILE A 306 -3.00 3.13 9.12
CA ILE A 306 -2.27 2.27 10.06
C ILE A 306 -0.81 2.71 10.04
N GLN A 307 -0.20 2.89 11.22
CA GLN A 307 1.23 3.13 11.31
C GLN A 307 1.99 1.86 11.75
N ILE A 308 2.96 1.48 10.92
CA ILE A 308 3.87 0.35 11.16
C ILE A 308 5.26 0.89 11.49
N THR A 309 5.73 0.52 12.67
CA THR A 309 7.01 0.91 13.27
C THR A 309 7.83 -0.35 13.60
N SER A 310 9.03 -0.17 14.15
CA SER A 310 9.83 -1.27 14.70
C SER A 310 9.11 -2.07 15.79
N ASP A 311 8.10 -1.50 16.43
CA ASP A 311 7.50 -2.06 17.64
C ASP A 311 6.28 -2.93 17.32
N ASN A 312 5.72 -2.81 16.10
CA ASN A 312 4.51 -3.52 15.67
C ASN A 312 4.58 -4.10 14.25
N PHE A 313 5.75 -4.11 13.58
CA PHE A 313 5.88 -4.65 12.22
C PHE A 313 5.45 -6.10 12.10
N TYR A 314 5.69 -6.93 13.12
CA TYR A 314 5.25 -8.33 13.16
C TYR A 314 3.72 -8.47 13.14
N ASN A 315 2.99 -7.45 13.59
CA ASN A 315 1.53 -7.44 13.64
C ASN A 315 0.89 -6.74 12.43
N MET A 316 1.69 -6.28 11.46
CA MET A 316 1.20 -5.60 10.26
C MET A 316 0.09 -6.37 9.52
N PRO A 317 0.19 -7.70 9.31
CA PRO A 317 -0.87 -8.44 8.64
C PRO A 317 -2.22 -8.35 9.36
N ASN A 318 -2.23 -8.59 10.68
CA ASN A 318 -3.44 -8.48 11.50
C ASN A 318 -4.04 -7.08 11.48
N LEU A 319 -3.20 -6.05 11.57
CA LEU A 319 -3.66 -4.65 11.53
C LEU A 319 -4.33 -4.33 10.19
N ILE A 320 -3.70 -4.74 9.08
CA ILE A 320 -4.25 -4.53 7.73
C ILE A 320 -5.57 -5.29 7.57
N GLY A 321 -5.61 -6.58 7.92
CA GLY A 321 -6.81 -7.37 7.73
C GLY A 321 -7.97 -6.96 8.65
N THR A 322 -7.70 -6.53 9.89
CA THR A 322 -8.71 -5.95 10.79
C THR A 322 -9.34 -4.71 10.18
N GLU A 323 -8.50 -3.81 9.68
CA GLU A 323 -8.97 -2.56 9.10
C GLU A 323 -9.66 -2.78 7.75
N LEU A 324 -9.18 -3.72 6.93
CA LEU A 324 -9.86 -4.14 5.71
C LEU A 324 -11.26 -4.71 6.00
N GLY A 325 -11.37 -5.62 6.98
CA GLY A 325 -12.68 -6.17 7.40
C GLY A 325 -13.63 -5.06 7.84
N ARG A 326 -13.15 -4.12 8.67
CA ARG A 326 -13.93 -2.94 9.07
C ARG A 326 -14.37 -2.09 7.87
N LEU A 327 -13.48 -1.81 6.92
CA LEU A 327 -13.78 -1.01 5.73
C LEU A 327 -14.80 -1.68 4.82
N ILE A 328 -14.70 -3.00 4.64
CA ILE A 328 -15.66 -3.78 3.86
C ILE A 328 -17.04 -3.73 4.53
N LEU A 329 -17.12 -4.05 5.83
CA LEU A 329 -18.40 -4.00 6.57
C LEU A 329 -19.04 -2.61 6.52
N THR A 330 -18.24 -1.56 6.71
CA THR A 330 -18.75 -0.18 6.74
C THR A 330 -19.25 0.27 5.36
N ASN A 331 -18.54 -0.06 4.28
CA ASN A 331 -18.80 0.51 2.96
C ASN A 331 -19.62 -0.40 2.04
N HIS A 332 -19.62 -1.71 2.26
CA HIS A 332 -20.34 -2.68 1.46
C HIS A 332 -21.70 -3.03 2.08
N SER A 333 -21.75 -3.30 3.39
CA SER A 333 -23.02 -3.66 4.06
C SER A 333 -24.01 -2.51 4.23
N MET A 334 -23.61 -1.24 3.98
CA MET A 334 -24.55 -0.11 3.92
C MET A 334 -25.12 0.14 2.51
N ARG A 335 -24.55 -0.49 1.48
CA ARG A 335 -24.92 -0.28 0.07
C ARG A 335 -25.85 -1.36 -0.48
N ASN A 336 -25.82 -2.55 0.15
CA ASN A 336 -26.82 -3.60 0.01
C ASN A 336 -27.86 -3.46 1.11
#